data_AF-A0A1G5FV79-F1
#
_entry.id   AF-A0A1G5FV79-F1
#
_cell.length_a   1.000
_cell.length_b   1.000
_cell.length_c   1.000
_cell.angle_alpha   90.00
_cell.angle_beta   90.00
_cell.angle_gamma   90.00
#
_symmetry.space_group_name_H-M   'P 1'
#
loop_
_entity.id
_entity.type
_entity.pdbx_description
1 polymer ?
#
loop_
_entity_poly.entity_id
_entity_poly.type
_entity_poly.pdbx_seq_one_letter_code
_entity_poly.pdbx_strand_id
1 'polypeptide(L)' 'MKTLFKVSFIAAAMVISFASCRENEEMTAEETAQDMIDNGDNVEVKEDKVKIENNDGSETKIKYDDNGNVEKIKTDDNS' A
#
# COMPACT_ATOMS: atom_id res chain seq x y z
N MET A 1 26.35 -17.28 -40.61
CA MET A 1 26.45 -17.45 -39.14
C MET A 1 27.05 -16.23 -38.40
N LYS A 2 26.91 -14.98 -38.89
CA LYS A 2 27.39 -13.78 -38.16
C LYS A 2 26.28 -12.81 -37.74
N THR A 3 25.05 -13.03 -38.22
CA THR A 3 23.87 -12.18 -37.95
C THR A 3 22.92 -12.78 -36.93
N LEU A 4 22.99 -14.10 -36.68
CA LEU A 4 22.14 -14.79 -35.71
C LEU A 4 22.55 -14.53 -34.25
N PHE A 5 23.82 -14.22 -33.99
CA PHE A 5 24.31 -13.89 -32.64
C PHE A 5 23.88 -12.49 -32.16
N LYS A 6 23.45 -11.59 -33.05
CA LYS A 6 23.09 -10.22 -32.67
C LYS A 6 21.63 -10.06 -32.25
N VAL A 7 20.74 -10.99 -32.67
CA VAL A 7 19.31 -10.94 -32.33
C VAL A 7 19.04 -11.57 -30.95
N SER A 8 19.93 -12.44 -30.47
CA SER A 8 19.78 -13.12 -29.18
C SER A 8 20.00 -12.24 -27.94
N PHE A 9 20.72 -11.11 -28.07
CA PHE A 9 21.06 -10.29 -26.89
C PHE A 9 19.96 -9.26 -26.54
N ILE A 10 19.08 -8.92 -27.48
CA ILE A 10 18.02 -7.92 -27.28
C ILE A 10 16.75 -8.53 -26.66
N ALA A 11 16.54 -9.84 -26.80
CA ALA A 11 15.38 -10.52 -26.23
C ALA A 11 15.46 -10.72 -24.70
N ALA A 12 16.66 -10.66 -24.11
CA ALA A 12 16.85 -10.86 -22.66
C ALA A 12 16.52 -9.62 -21.81
N ALA A 13 16.46 -8.42 -22.40
CA ALA A 13 16.16 -7.19 -21.66
C ALA A 13 14.66 -6.97 -21.41
N MET A 14 13.78 -7.70 -22.09
CA MET A 14 12.33 -7.46 -22.05
C MET A 14 11.60 -8.18 -20.89
N VAL A 15 12.26 -9.13 -20.21
CA VAL A 15 11.70 -9.82 -19.04
C VAL A 15 11.93 -9.05 -17.73
N ILE A 16 12.86 -8.09 -17.71
CA ILE A 16 13.13 -7.23 -16.54
C ILE A 16 12.01 -6.18 -16.38
N SER A 17 11.28 -5.87 -17.44
CA SER A 17 10.11 -4.97 -17.39
C SER A 17 8.95 -5.54 -16.56
N PHE A 18 8.85 -6.86 -16.40
CA PHE A 18 7.87 -7.48 -15.49
C PHE A 18 8.43 -7.69 -14.08
N ALA A 19 9.75 -7.62 -13.89
CA ALA A 19 10.37 -7.61 -12.57
C ALA A 19 10.34 -6.22 -11.94
N SER A 20 10.35 -5.14 -12.73
CA SER A 20 10.27 -3.77 -12.20
C SER A 20 8.84 -3.31 -11.86
N CYS A 21 7.82 -4.12 -12.15
CA CYS A 21 6.51 -4.02 -11.47
C CYS A 21 6.47 -4.78 -10.14
N ARG A 22 7.57 -5.40 -9.71
CA ARG A 22 7.71 -6.12 -8.43
C ARG A 22 8.71 -5.44 -7.48
N GLU A 23 9.14 -4.22 -7.80
CA GLU A 23 10.10 -3.43 -7.01
C GLU A 23 9.46 -2.16 -6.42
N ASN A 24 8.14 -2.16 -6.29
CA ASN A 24 7.43 -1.25 -5.41
C ASN A 24 6.43 -2.12 -4.65
N GLU A 25 6.87 -2.70 -3.54
CA GLU A 25 5.97 -2.99 -2.42
C GLU A 25 5.49 -1.64 -1.88
N GLU A 26 4.69 -0.91 -2.68
CA GLU A 26 3.76 0.05 -2.11
C GLU A 26 2.80 -0.80 -1.29
N MET A 27 2.93 -0.74 0.04
CA MET A 27 1.92 -1.30 0.93
C MET A 27 0.56 -0.88 0.40
N THR A 28 -0.29 -1.84 0.11
CA THR A 28 -1.64 -1.53 -0.34
C THR A 28 -2.35 -0.68 0.71
N ALA A 29 -3.37 0.09 0.31
CA ALA A 29 -4.14 0.88 1.26
C ALA A 29 -4.71 0.01 2.41
N GLU A 30 -4.99 -1.26 2.13
CA GLU A 30 -5.44 -2.27 3.10
C GLU A 30 -4.32 -2.68 4.06
N GLU A 31 -3.11 -2.91 3.55
CA GLU A 31 -1.95 -3.28 4.38
C GLU A 31 -1.50 -2.12 5.27
N THR A 32 -1.52 -0.90 4.72
CA THR A 32 -1.28 0.34 5.49
C THR A 32 -2.35 0.54 6.56
N ALA A 33 -3.62 0.30 6.23
CA ALA A 33 -4.72 0.38 7.19
C ALA A 33 -4.56 -0.64 8.33
N GLN A 34 -4.20 -1.89 8.01
CA GLN A 34 -3.95 -2.92 9.03
C GLN A 34 -2.76 -2.56 9.90
N ASP A 35 -1.64 -2.11 9.32
CA ASP A 35 -0.47 -1.70 10.09
C ASP A 35 -0.79 -0.56 11.07
N MET A 36 -1.58 0.44 10.64
CA MET A 36 -2.03 1.51 11.52
C MET A 36 -2.99 1.03 12.62
N ILE A 37 -3.83 0.03 12.35
CA ILE A 37 -4.72 -0.57 13.35
C ILE A 37 -3.91 -1.37 14.37
N ASP A 38 -2.94 -2.16 13.92
CA ASP A 38 -2.13 -3.03 14.77
C ASP A 38 -1.15 -2.25 15.66
N ASN A 39 -0.63 -1.13 15.17
CA ASN A 39 0.29 -0.27 15.91
C ASN A 39 -0.41 0.88 16.66
N GLY A 40 -1.72 1.06 16.47
CA GLY A 40 -2.48 2.12 17.10
C GLY A 40 -2.65 1.93 18.61
N ASP A 41 -2.42 2.98 19.41
CA ASP A 41 -2.60 2.91 20.88
C ASP A 41 -4.06 2.68 21.26
N ASN A 42 -5.00 3.37 20.61
CA ASN A 42 -6.43 3.24 20.86
C ASN A 42 -7.22 3.13 19.55
N VAL A 43 -7.80 1.96 19.32
CA VAL A 43 -8.58 1.65 18.13
C VAL A 43 -10.08 1.64 18.47
N GLU A 44 -10.82 2.59 17.91
CA GLU A 44 -12.27 2.68 18.03
C GLU A 44 -12.94 2.30 16.70
N VAL A 45 -13.67 1.18 16.70
CA VAL A 45 -14.43 0.72 15.53
C VAL A 45 -15.84 1.32 15.56
N LYS A 46 -16.20 2.05 14.51
CA LYS A 46 -17.56 2.53 14.22
C LYS A 46 -18.08 1.81 12.98
N GLU A 47 -19.41 1.74 12.82
CA GLU A 47 -20.07 0.95 11.77
C GLU A 47 -19.43 1.07 10.36
N ASP A 48 -19.02 2.28 9.98
CA ASP A 48 -18.49 2.64 8.66
C ASP A 48 -16.99 3.05 8.66
N LYS A 49 -16.35 3.10 9.82
CA LYS A 49 -15.00 3.65 9.96
C LYS A 49 -14.25 3.13 11.19
N VAL A 50 -12.94 3.04 11.07
CA VAL A 50 -12.03 2.79 12.19
C VAL A 50 -11.28 4.08 12.51
N LYS A 51 -11.35 4.53 13.77
CA LYS A 51 -10.57 5.64 14.29
C LYS A 51 -9.43 5.08 15.13
N ILE A 52 -8.21 5.51 14.85
CA ILE A 52 -7.00 5.17 15.60
C ILE A 52 -6.49 6.46 16.22
N GLU A 53 -6.22 6.44 17.50
CA GLU A 53 -5.64 7.55 18.24
C GLU A 53 -4.34 7.09 18.86
N ASN A 54 -3.25 7.76 18.52
CA ASN A 54 -1.91 7.46 19.03
C ASN A 54 -1.59 8.34 20.23
N ASN A 55 -0.65 7.88 21.07
CA ASN A 55 -0.19 8.62 22.25
C ASN A 55 0.40 10.00 21.91
N ASP A 56 0.97 10.15 20.72
CA ASP A 56 1.49 11.42 20.21
C ASP A 56 0.39 12.45 19.90
N GLY A 57 -0.88 12.07 20.03
CA GLY A 57 -2.04 12.94 19.76
C GLY A 57 -2.46 12.96 18.29
N SER A 58 -1.82 12.17 17.43
CA SER A 58 -2.25 11.97 16.04
C SER A 58 -3.46 11.07 15.97
N GLU A 59 -4.42 11.42 15.11
CA GLU A 59 -5.63 10.64 14.86
C GLU A 59 -5.68 10.17 13.40
N THR A 60 -5.78 8.86 13.18
CA THR A 60 -6.05 8.30 11.85
C THR A 60 -7.49 7.81 11.77
N LYS A 61 -8.19 8.17 10.69
CA LYS A 61 -9.56 7.73 10.37
C LYS A 61 -9.54 6.95 9.06
N ILE A 62 -9.86 5.66 9.12
CA ILE A 62 -9.96 4.75 7.98
C ILE A 62 -11.45 4.52 7.68
N LYS A 63 -11.92 4.90 6.49
CA LYS A 63 -13.27 4.61 6.01
C LYS A 63 -13.23 3.40 5.07
N TYR A 64 -14.23 2.55 5.21
CA TYR A 64 -14.43 1.40 4.35
C TYR A 64 -15.63 1.62 3.42
N ASP A 65 -15.54 1.10 2.20
CA ASP A 65 -16.65 1.09 1.26
C ASP A 65 -17.66 -0.03 1.60
N ASP A 66 -18.78 -0.07 0.86
CA ASP A 66 -19.83 -1.10 1.05
C ASP A 66 -19.34 -2.53 0.76
N ASN A 67 -18.18 -2.70 0.12
CA ASN A 67 -17.55 -3.99 -0.16
C ASN A 67 -16.51 -4.38 0.90
N GLY A 68 -16.25 -3.51 1.89
CA GLY A 68 -15.25 -3.71 2.94
C GLY A 68 -13.82 -3.32 2.55
N ASN A 69 -13.61 -2.64 1.43
CA ASN A 69 -12.29 -2.14 1.03
C ASN A 69 -12.04 -0.75 1.63
N VAL A 70 -10.77 -0.37 1.80
CA VAL A 70 -10.41 0.97 2.28
C VAL A 70 -10.75 2.01 1.21
N GLU A 71 -11.77 2.82 1.47
CA GLU A 71 -12.19 3.92 0.59
C GLU A 71 -11.32 5.16 0.82
N LYS A 72 -10.97 5.44 2.08
CA LYS A 72 -10.25 6.66 2.44
C LYS A 72 -9.52 6.56 3.78
N ILE A 73 -8.25 6.96 3.79
CA ILE A 73 -7.45 7.18 5.00
C ILE A 73 -7.27 8.69 5.20
N LYS A 74 -7.51 9.18 6.41
CA LYS A 74 -7.21 10.56 6.82
C LYS A 74 -6.40 10.53 8.10
N THR A 75 -5.25 11.18 8.11
CA THR A 75 -4.46 11.41 9.33
C THR A 75 -4.57 12.89 9.67
N ASP A 76 -5.10 13.19 10.86
CA ASP A 76 -5.11 14.51 11.47
C ASP A 76 -3.98 14.55 12.51
N ASP A 77 -2.98 15.39 12.28
CA ASP A 77 -1.98 15.75 13.29
C ASP A 77 -2.51 16.95 14.06
N ASN A 78 -2.84 16.75 15.34
CA ASN A 78 -3.23 17.84 16.23
C ASN A 78 -1.95 18.50 16.78
N SER A 79 -1.24 19.23 15.91
CA SER A 79 -0.03 19.97 16.27
C SER A 79 -0.32 21.31 16.94
#